data_AF-A0A957NK31-F1
#
_entry.id   AF-A0A957NK31-F1
#
_cell.length_a   1.000
_cell.length_b   1.000
_cell.length_c   1.000
_cell.angle_alpha   90.00
_cell.angle_beta   90.00
_cell.angle_gamma   90.00
#
_symmetry.space_group_name_H-M   'P 1'
#
loop_
_entity.id
_entity.type
_entity.pdbx_description
1 polymer ?
#
loop_
_entity_poly.entity_id
_entity_poly.type
_entity_poly.pdbx_seq_one_letter_code
_entity_poly.pdbx_strand_id
1 'polypeptide(L)' 'MANAIRALSMDAVQAANSGHPGMPMGMADAATVLFSQFLKYNPAEPRWPDRDRFVLSAGHGSMLLY' A
#
# COMPACT_ATOMS: atom_id res chain seq x y z
N MET A 1 -10.21 -0.31 -7.49
CA MET A 1 -9.02 0.28 -6.84
C MET A 1 -7.76 -0.56 -7.01
N ALA A 2 -7.80 -1.89 -6.89
CA ALA A 2 -6.61 -2.74 -7.02
C ALA A 2 -5.78 -2.50 -8.30
N ASN A 3 -6.41 -2.35 -9.46
CA ASN A 3 -5.67 -2.06 -10.70
C ASN A 3 -4.97 -0.69 -10.69
N ALA A 4 -5.52 0.30 -9.98
CA ALA A 4 -4.85 1.58 -9.80
C ALA A 4 -3.61 1.44 -8.91
N ILE A 5 -3.70 0.66 -7.83
CA ILE A 5 -2.54 0.33 -6.97
C ILE A 5 -1.44 -0.36 -7.80
N ARG A 6 -1.82 -1.33 -8.67
CA ARG A 6 -0.89 -2.00 -9.58
C ARG A 6 -0.19 -1.00 -10.51
N ALA A 7 -0.96 -0.16 -11.19
CA ALA A 7 -0.44 0.82 -12.12
C ALA A 7 0.52 1.81 -11.43
N LEU A 8 0.10 2.41 -10.31
CA LEU A 8 0.92 3.33 -9.53
C LEU A 8 2.22 2.68 -9.03
N SER A 9 2.15 1.43 -8.57
CA SER A 9 3.34 0.68 -8.15
C SER A 9 4.31 0.44 -9.30
N MET A 10 3.81 0.08 -10.49
CA MET A 10 4.64 -0.09 -11.69
C MET A 10 5.28 1.23 -12.11
N ASP A 11 4.49 2.30 -12.22
CA ASP A 11 4.94 3.59 -12.71
C ASP A 11 6.01 4.20 -11.79
N ALA A 12 5.80 4.13 -10.46
CA ALA A 12 6.74 4.70 -9.50
C ALA A 12 8.08 3.94 -9.47
N VAL A 13 8.04 2.59 -9.47
CA VAL A 13 9.26 1.77 -9.53
C VAL A 13 10.02 2.03 -10.83
N GLN A 14 9.29 2.13 -11.95
CA GLN A 14 9.88 2.39 -13.26
C GLN A 14 10.51 3.78 -13.32
N ALA A 15 9.82 4.81 -12.82
CA ALA A 15 10.33 6.17 -12.78
C ALA A 15 11.57 6.31 -11.90
N ALA A 16 11.65 5.56 -10.80
CA ALA A 16 12.82 5.50 -9.94
C ALA A 16 13.96 4.63 -10.52
N ASN A 17 13.69 3.84 -11.58
CA ASN A 17 14.58 2.80 -12.11
C ASN A 17 15.14 1.88 -11.02
N SER A 18 14.34 1.64 -9.97
CA SER A 18 14.72 0.95 -8.74
C SER A 18 13.47 0.62 -7.91
N GLY A 19 13.41 -0.57 -7.34
CA GLY A 19 12.32 -0.99 -6.44
C GLY A 19 11.80 -2.40 -6.75
N HIS A 20 10.72 -2.79 -6.06
CA HIS A 20 10.14 -4.13 -6.16
C HIS A 20 8.64 -4.05 -6.52
N PRO A 21 8.26 -4.19 -7.79
CA PRO A 21 6.87 -4.02 -8.23
C PRO A 21 6.03 -5.29 -8.04
N GLY A 22 6.66 -6.47 -7.98
CA GLY A 22 5.97 -7.76 -7.92
C GLY A 22 5.08 -7.92 -6.69
N MET A 23 5.61 -7.68 -5.49
CA MET A 23 4.85 -7.81 -4.24
C MET A 23 3.66 -6.82 -4.18
N PRO A 24 3.84 -5.50 -4.43
CA PRO A 24 2.72 -4.57 -4.51
C PRO A 24 1.62 -5.00 -5.48
N MET A 25 1.99 -5.49 -6.67
CA MET A 25 1.00 -5.93 -7.66
C MET A 25 0.23 -7.18 -7.23
N GLY A 26 0.93 -8.13 -6.60
CA GLY A 26 0.32 -9.37 -6.08
C GLY A 26 -0.61 -9.11 -4.89
N MET A 27 -0.32 -8.09 -4.07
CA MET A 27 -1.09 -7.76 -2.87
C MET A 27 -2.15 -6.67 -3.05
N ALA A 28 -2.29 -6.11 -4.25
CA ALA A 28 -3.20 -5.01 -4.52
C ALA A 28 -4.68 -5.31 -4.18
N ASP A 29 -5.16 -6.54 -4.41
CA ASP A 29 -6.55 -6.90 -4.08
C ASP A 29 -6.76 -6.96 -2.56
N ALA A 30 -5.84 -7.62 -1.83
CA ALA A 30 -5.91 -7.71 -0.38
C ALA A 30 -5.76 -6.33 0.27
N ALA A 31 -4.82 -5.50 -0.20
CA ALA A 31 -4.65 -4.14 0.29
C ALA A 31 -5.90 -3.28 0.02
N THR A 32 -6.51 -3.41 -1.16
CA THR A 32 -7.77 -2.72 -1.47
C THR A 32 -8.83 -3.05 -0.44
N VAL A 33 -9.08 -4.34 -0.19
CA VAL A 33 -10.10 -4.76 0.77
C VAL A 33 -9.76 -4.31 2.19
N LEU A 34 -8.52 -4.56 2.64
CA LEU A 34 -8.07 -4.21 3.99
C LEU A 34 -8.21 -2.71 4.29
N PHE A 35 -7.70 -1.84 3.40
CA PHE A 35 -7.68 -0.39 3.61
C PHE A 35 -9.00 0.31 3.32
N SER A 36 -9.92 -0.30 2.54
CA SER A 36 -11.20 0.34 2.22
C SER A 36 -12.38 -0.19 3.04
N GLN A 37 -12.27 -1.38 3.64
CA GLN A 37 -13.41 -2.03 4.29
C GLN A 37 -13.17 -2.37 5.77
N PHE A 38 -11.92 -2.58 6.19
CA PHE A 38 -11.64 -3.15 7.53
C PHE A 38 -10.83 -2.23 8.43
N LEU A 39 -9.78 -1.60 7.92
CA LEU A 39 -8.90 -0.78 8.76
C LEU A 39 -9.64 0.45 9.30
N LYS A 40 -9.58 0.63 10.62
CA LYS A 40 -10.00 1.83 11.34
C LYS A 40 -8.85 2.84 11.36
N TYR A 41 -8.85 3.81 10.45
CA TYR A 41 -7.84 4.87 10.39
C TYR A 41 -8.42 6.20 9.89
N ASN A 42 -7.73 7.29 10.20
CA ASN A 42 -8.02 8.62 9.65
C ASN A 42 -6.76 9.15 8.95
N PRO A 43 -6.76 9.29 7.60
CA PRO A 43 -5.64 9.85 6.85
C PRO A 43 -5.24 11.27 7.30
N ALA A 44 -6.18 12.08 7.78
CA ALA A 44 -5.91 13.43 8.27
C ALA A 44 -5.33 13.45 9.69
N GLU A 45 -5.47 12.35 10.45
CA GLU A 45 -4.97 12.22 11.82
C GLU A 45 -4.14 10.93 11.99
N PRO A 46 -2.98 10.82 11.31
CA PRO A 46 -2.16 9.60 11.32
C PRO A 46 -1.57 9.27 12.70
N ARG A 47 -1.63 10.20 13.66
CA ARG A 47 -1.19 10.01 15.05
C ARG A 47 -2.33 9.66 16.02
N TRP A 48 -3.57 9.50 15.54
CA TRP A 48 -4.71 9.08 16.36
C TRP A 48 -4.34 7.84 17.20
N PRO A 49 -4.38 7.94 18.56
CA PRO A 49 -3.90 6.86 19.42
C PRO A 49 -4.59 5.52 19.18
N ASP A 50 -5.90 5.50 18.97
CA ASP A 50 -6.72 4.28 18.87
C ASP A 50 -6.92 3.76 17.44
N ARG A 51 -6.20 4.30 16.44
CA ARG A 51 -6.27 3.78 15.05
C ARG A 51 -5.75 2.33 14.96
N ASP A 52 -6.22 1.55 14.02
CA ASP A 52 -5.59 0.25 13.73
C ASP A 52 -4.16 0.46 13.23
N ARG A 53 -3.26 -0.49 13.53
CA ARG A 53 -1.86 -0.41 13.10
C ARG A 53 -1.64 -1.34 11.93
N PHE A 54 -1.05 -0.80 10.86
CA PHE A 54 -0.59 -1.57 9.72
C PHE A 54 0.94 -1.61 9.73
N VAL A 55 1.51 -2.81 9.54
CA VAL A 55 2.96 -3.02 9.42
C VAL A 55 3.22 -3.86 8.19
N LEU A 56 3.97 -3.31 7.23
CA LEU A 56 4.41 -4.05 6.06
C LEU A 56 5.75 -4.73 6.36
N SER A 57 5.69 -5.96 6.89
CA SER A 57 6.91 -6.73 7.21
C SER A 57 7.78 -7.01 5.98
N ALA A 58 7.15 -7.27 4.82
CA ALA A 58 7.81 -7.37 3.51
C ALA A 58 8.16 -5.99 2.94
N GLY A 59 9.00 -5.22 3.67
CA GLY A 59 9.26 -3.80 3.40
C GLY A 59 9.88 -3.49 2.05
N HIS A 60 10.45 -4.48 1.35
CA HIS A 60 10.98 -4.30 0.00
C HIS A 60 9.92 -3.84 -1.01
N GLY A 61 8.64 -4.19 -0.79
CA GLY A 61 7.52 -3.73 -1.62
C GLY A 61 6.80 -2.51 -1.05
N SER A 62 7.57 -1.53 -0.58
CA SER A 62 7.09 -0.27 0.01
C SER A 62 6.11 0.50 -0.88
N MET A 63 6.20 0.38 -2.21
CA MET A 63 5.26 1.01 -3.15
C MET A 63 3.82 0.53 -3.02
N LEU A 64 3.54 -0.56 -2.29
CA LEU A 64 2.16 -0.91 -1.93
C LEU A 64 1.54 0.08 -0.93
N LEU A 65 2.37 0.64 -0.05
CA LEU A 65 1.95 1.51 1.05
C LEU A 65 1.91 2.99 0.63
N TYR A 66 2.79 3.39 -0.29
CA TYR A 66 2.87 4.76 -0.83
C TYR A 66 1.89 4.96 -1.99
#